data_AF-C0BRX6-F1
#
_entry.id   AF-C0BRX6-F1
#
_cell.length_a   1.000
_cell.length_b   1.000
_cell.length_c   1.000
_cell.angle_alpha   90.00
_cell.angle_beta   90.00
_cell.angle_gamma   90.00
#
_symmetry.space_group_name_H-M   'P 1'
#
loop_
_entity.id
_entity.type
_entity.pdbx_description
1 polymer ?
#
loop_
_entity_poly.entity_id
_entity_poly.type
_entity_poly.pdbx_seq_one_letter_code
_entity_poly.pdbx_strand_id
1 'polypeptide(L)'
;MRHKETKPADLQAICIVSLVCAVLFAGIAVTVLSESVLLPGGDERMRGLPVLLVASLILLMLFCDRLCVVSIRSHEQTVALVAMACAVLLSVCAGVAASCVEPCAQPIAAAVFLSSSCVCLNMSLMTVCIDQPVLNGVISACFAVSLLLLLVSTGTLMCSLDVRLLAGLVLAAAICCLQMLPNIVVHVPDRYLVQWRAYMTRRWTVRGGIPEEARVLTQVDIREDMQTFQARYATGFVLCLALLVLPYAALVAFCDFHRMYDAVGFLVLTAALFLFLTLKPRRSGRPFERYCMRLSAVMVMAMACVRAWGFMTTENMRLLGVCAIGLIGVLLVYAIPVQKGGFHSLVLSRAGDALCFLSMMVTPVAAFFAAGALQYIRGL
;
A
#
# COMPACT_ATOMS: atom_id res chain seq x y z
N MET A 1 39.46 20.76 -4.05
CA MET A 1 38.55 20.09 -5.01
C MET A 1 37.12 20.37 -4.56
N ARG A 2 36.34 21.13 -5.34
CA ARG A 2 34.95 21.47 -5.00
C ARG A 2 34.07 20.23 -5.19
N HIS A 3 33.50 19.70 -4.11
CA HIS A 3 32.38 18.78 -4.20
C HIS A 3 31.24 19.48 -4.95
N LYS A 4 30.88 18.97 -6.13
CA LYS A 4 29.66 19.33 -6.82
C LYS A 4 28.51 18.79 -5.97
N GLU A 5 27.88 19.65 -5.17
CA GLU A 5 26.59 19.35 -4.56
C GLU A 5 25.60 19.06 -5.68
N THR A 6 25.27 17.79 -5.90
CA THR A 6 24.09 17.41 -6.64
C THR A 6 22.89 17.92 -5.85
N LYS A 7 22.12 18.84 -6.44
CA LYS A 7 20.96 19.42 -5.79
C LYS A 7 19.98 18.30 -5.39
N PRO A 8 19.40 18.34 -4.17
CA PRO A 8 18.51 17.27 -3.67
C PRO A 8 17.26 17.02 -4.54
N ALA A 9 16.91 17.96 -5.43
CA ALA A 9 15.78 17.84 -6.35
C ALA A 9 16.03 16.87 -7.53
N ASP A 10 17.27 16.79 -8.06
CA ASP A 10 17.58 15.92 -9.21
C ASP A 10 17.62 14.44 -8.80
N LEU A 11 18.02 14.18 -7.55
CA LEU A 11 18.11 12.83 -7.00
C LEU A 11 16.74 12.23 -6.66
N GLN A 12 15.80 13.06 -6.18
CA GLN A 12 14.41 12.67 -5.98
C GLN A 12 13.74 12.33 -7.32
N ALA A 13 14.00 13.12 -8.37
CA ALA A 13 13.45 12.87 -9.70
C ALA A 13 13.95 11.53 -10.28
N ILE A 14 15.24 11.21 -10.12
CA ILE A 14 15.81 9.93 -10.60
C ILE A 14 15.21 8.74 -9.85
N CYS A 15 15.02 8.83 -8.52
CA CYS A 15 14.41 7.76 -7.74
C CYS A 15 12.92 7.56 -8.08
N ILE A 16 12.20 8.66 -8.35
CA ILE A 16 10.80 8.60 -8.78
C ILE A 16 10.72 7.97 -10.17
N VAL A 17 11.59 8.36 -11.10
CA VAL A 17 11.62 7.81 -12.46
C VAL A 17 12.02 6.34 -12.46
N SER A 18 13.01 5.92 -11.66
CA SER A 18 13.40 4.51 -11.57
C SER A 18 12.31 3.65 -10.93
N LEU A 19 11.62 4.17 -9.91
CA LEU A 19 10.49 3.50 -9.27
C LEU A 19 9.29 3.41 -10.22
N VAL A 20 9.01 4.49 -10.96
CA VAL A 20 7.96 4.51 -11.99
C VAL A 20 8.30 3.55 -13.13
N CYS A 21 9.55 3.49 -13.58
CA CYS A 21 9.99 2.53 -14.60
C CYS A 21 9.93 1.08 -14.11
N ALA A 22 10.30 0.81 -12.85
CA ALA A 22 10.20 -0.53 -12.27
C ALA A 22 8.73 -0.95 -12.10
N VAL A 23 7.86 -0.04 -11.66
CA VAL A 23 6.41 -0.26 -11.55
C VAL A 23 5.76 -0.42 -12.93
N LEU A 24 6.17 0.36 -13.93
CA LEU A 24 5.71 0.21 -15.31
C LEU A 24 6.18 -1.11 -15.91
N PHE A 25 7.44 -1.49 -15.71
CA PHE A 25 7.98 -2.76 -16.22
C PHE A 25 7.31 -3.96 -15.55
N ALA A 26 7.13 -3.91 -14.23
CA ALA A 26 6.36 -4.90 -13.46
C ALA A 26 4.90 -4.97 -13.92
N GLY A 27 4.27 -3.82 -14.12
CA GLY A 27 2.91 -3.70 -14.62
C GLY A 27 2.74 -4.29 -16.02
N ILE A 28 3.65 -3.93 -16.94
CA ILE A 28 3.65 -4.44 -18.33
C ILE A 28 3.92 -5.94 -18.34
N ALA A 29 4.88 -6.44 -17.54
CA ALA A 29 5.18 -7.86 -17.45
C ALA A 29 3.98 -8.66 -16.92
N VAL A 30 3.26 -8.14 -15.92
CA VAL A 30 2.06 -8.78 -15.35
C VAL A 30 0.87 -8.69 -16.33
N THR A 31 0.67 -7.58 -17.03
CA THR A 31 -0.42 -7.47 -18.02
C THR A 31 -0.18 -8.37 -19.22
N VAL A 32 1.05 -8.43 -19.72
CA VAL A 32 1.44 -9.34 -20.82
C VAL A 32 1.32 -10.81 -20.38
N LEU A 33 1.63 -11.13 -19.12
CA LEU A 33 1.40 -12.47 -18.58
C LEU A 33 -0.09 -12.80 -18.45
N SER A 34 -0.92 -11.83 -18.04
CA SER A 34 -2.36 -12.03 -17.91
C SER A 34 -3.07 -12.22 -19.26
N GLU A 35 -2.65 -11.53 -20.31
CA GLU A 35 -3.19 -11.72 -21.66
C GLU A 35 -2.70 -13.01 -22.33
N SER A 36 -1.43 -13.41 -22.10
CA SER A 36 -0.88 -14.62 -22.70
C SER A 36 -1.44 -15.92 -22.10
N VAL A 37 -1.89 -15.91 -20.84
CA VAL A 37 -2.51 -17.06 -20.18
C VAL A 37 -4.02 -17.15 -20.45
N LEU A 38 -4.71 -16.04 -20.74
CA LEU A 38 -6.15 -16.03 -21.03
C LEU A 38 -6.52 -16.49 -22.45
N LEU A 39 -5.55 -16.64 -23.36
CA LEU A 39 -5.81 -17.12 -24.72
C LEU A 39 -6.03 -18.64 -24.71
N PRO A 40 -7.25 -19.14 -24.99
CA PRO A 40 -7.54 -20.57 -24.95
C PRO A 40 -7.00 -21.21 -26.24
N GLY A 41 -5.78 -21.74 -26.21
CA GLY A 41 -5.22 -22.45 -27.37
C GLY A 41 -3.72 -22.74 -27.38
N GLY A 42 -3.03 -22.76 -26.23
CA GLY A 42 -1.57 -22.95 -26.17
C GLY A 42 -1.15 -24.41 -26.06
N ASP A 43 -0.48 -24.92 -27.09
CA ASP A 43 0.26 -26.19 -27.16
C ASP A 43 1.07 -26.53 -25.89
N GLU A 44 1.21 -27.83 -25.57
CA GLU A 44 2.02 -28.33 -24.44
C GLU A 44 3.49 -27.86 -24.43
N ARG A 45 3.99 -27.34 -25.57
CA ARG A 45 5.31 -26.72 -25.73
C ARG A 45 5.48 -25.38 -25.00
N MET A 46 4.39 -24.72 -24.59
CA MET A 46 4.43 -23.41 -23.89
C MET A 46 4.59 -23.51 -22.37
N ARG A 47 4.57 -24.70 -21.76
CA ARG A 47 4.74 -24.87 -20.30
C ARG A 47 6.12 -24.44 -19.76
N GLY A 48 7.16 -24.39 -20.59
CA GLY A 48 8.51 -23.97 -20.17
C GLY A 48 8.71 -22.45 -20.04
N LEU A 49 7.89 -21.67 -20.74
CA LEU A 49 7.99 -20.20 -20.78
C LEU A 49 7.68 -19.53 -19.42
N PRO A 50 6.63 -19.92 -18.65
CA PRO A 50 6.39 -19.34 -17.33
C PRO A 50 7.48 -19.71 -16.31
N VAL A 51 8.03 -20.93 -16.39
CA VAL A 51 9.13 -21.36 -15.48
C VAL A 51 10.41 -20.55 -15.73
N LEU A 52 10.77 -20.34 -16.99
CA LEU A 52 11.91 -19.48 -17.37
C LEU A 52 11.71 -18.04 -16.89
N LEU A 53 10.48 -17.52 -16.99
CA LEU A 53 10.14 -16.18 -16.56
C LEU A 53 10.25 -16.04 -15.04
N VAL A 54 9.72 -17.00 -14.26
CA VAL A 54 9.89 -17.03 -12.80
C VAL A 54 11.38 -17.06 -12.41
N ALA A 55 12.16 -17.94 -13.05
CA ALA A 55 13.61 -18.03 -12.80
C ALA A 55 14.34 -16.71 -13.11
N SER A 56 14.00 -16.06 -14.22
CA SER A 56 14.62 -14.77 -14.59
C SER A 56 14.24 -13.63 -13.64
N LEU A 57 13.00 -13.57 -13.16
CA LEU A 57 12.57 -12.59 -12.16
C LEU A 57 13.27 -12.81 -10.82
N ILE A 58 13.45 -14.06 -10.38
CA ILE A 58 14.19 -14.38 -9.15
C ILE A 58 15.67 -14.01 -9.29
N LEU A 59 16.31 -14.30 -10.43
CA LEU A 59 17.69 -13.91 -10.67
C LEU A 59 17.85 -12.37 -10.68
N LEU A 60 16.91 -11.65 -11.28
CA LEU A 60 16.93 -10.18 -11.29
C LEU A 60 16.69 -9.60 -9.89
N MET A 61 15.81 -10.21 -9.09
CA MET A 61 15.60 -9.86 -7.68
C MET A 61 16.92 -10.01 -6.90
N LEU A 62 17.58 -11.17 -6.99
CA LEU A 62 18.86 -11.42 -6.32
C LEU A 62 19.96 -10.45 -6.79
N PHE A 63 19.94 -10.06 -8.07
CA PHE A 63 20.83 -9.03 -8.60
C PHE A 63 20.56 -7.67 -7.95
N CYS A 64 19.29 -7.27 -7.79
CA CYS A 64 18.91 -6.05 -7.06
C CYS A 64 19.33 -6.11 -5.58
N ASP A 65 19.18 -7.25 -4.91
CA ASP A 65 19.61 -7.42 -3.52
C ASP A 65 21.14 -7.27 -3.39
N ARG A 66 21.90 -7.87 -4.32
CA ARG A 66 23.35 -7.71 -4.41
C ARG A 66 23.75 -6.26 -4.66
N LEU A 67 23.08 -5.58 -5.59
CA LEU A 67 23.29 -4.16 -5.85
C LEU A 67 23.01 -3.31 -4.61
N CYS A 68 21.97 -3.64 -3.84
CA CYS A 68 21.67 -2.96 -2.59
C CYS A 68 22.83 -3.11 -1.59
N VAL A 69 23.30 -4.33 -1.35
CA VAL A 69 24.41 -4.59 -0.41
C VAL A 69 25.71 -3.89 -0.85
N VAL A 70 26.02 -3.90 -2.16
CA VAL A 70 27.19 -3.20 -2.69
C VAL A 70 27.03 -1.68 -2.56
N SER A 71 25.84 -1.14 -2.84
CA SER A 71 25.56 0.31 -2.75
C SER A 71 25.65 0.83 -1.30
N ILE A 72 25.30 -0.01 -0.32
CA ILE A 72 25.51 0.31 1.09
C ILE A 72 27.01 0.43 1.41
N ARG A 73 27.83 -0.50 0.90
CA ARG A 73 29.29 -0.45 1.08
C ARG A 73 29.91 0.77 0.40
N SER A 74 29.40 1.18 -0.76
CA SER A 74 29.83 2.41 -1.45
C SER A 74 29.24 3.70 -0.86
N HIS A 75 28.47 3.62 0.24
CA HIS A 75 27.84 4.75 0.91
C HIS A 75 26.78 5.50 0.06
N GLU A 76 26.25 4.84 -0.97
CA GLU A 76 25.21 5.36 -1.86
C GLU A 76 23.81 4.95 -1.39
N GLN A 77 23.35 5.55 -0.29
CA GLN A 77 22.09 5.19 0.39
C GLN A 77 20.86 5.26 -0.54
N THR A 78 20.81 6.19 -1.49
CA THR A 78 19.67 6.34 -2.40
C THR A 78 19.58 5.20 -3.41
N VAL A 79 20.71 4.76 -3.94
CA VAL A 79 20.76 3.64 -4.88
C VAL A 79 20.36 2.35 -4.16
N ALA A 80 20.80 2.17 -2.91
CA ALA A 80 20.39 1.05 -2.08
C ALA A 80 18.86 1.02 -1.83
N LEU A 81 18.25 2.17 -1.51
CA LEU A 81 16.79 2.26 -1.33
C LEU A 81 16.01 1.95 -2.61
N VAL A 82 16.47 2.44 -3.76
CA VAL A 82 15.85 2.13 -5.07
C VAL A 82 15.99 0.66 -5.39
N ALA A 83 17.18 0.08 -5.20
CA ALA A 83 17.42 -1.34 -5.42
C ALA A 83 16.53 -2.22 -4.53
N MET A 84 16.34 -1.86 -3.26
CA MET A 84 15.39 -2.54 -2.36
C MET A 84 13.95 -2.46 -2.86
N ALA A 85 13.50 -1.28 -3.29
CA ALA A 85 12.15 -1.13 -3.82
C ALA A 85 11.93 -1.98 -5.08
N CYS A 86 12.93 -2.01 -5.98
CA CYS A 86 12.91 -2.88 -7.16
C CYS A 86 12.88 -4.36 -6.77
N ALA A 87 13.68 -4.79 -5.79
CA ALA A 87 13.70 -6.17 -5.33
C ALA A 87 12.33 -6.60 -4.75
N VAL A 88 11.67 -5.72 -3.99
CA VAL A 88 10.30 -5.98 -3.50
C VAL A 88 9.33 -6.13 -4.66
N LEU A 89 9.34 -5.23 -5.65
CA LEU A 89 8.46 -5.32 -6.81
C LEU A 89 8.70 -6.59 -7.64
N LEU A 90 9.96 -6.94 -7.87
CA LEU A 90 10.34 -8.16 -8.60
C LEU A 90 9.92 -9.43 -7.87
N SER A 91 10.04 -9.46 -6.53
CA SER A 91 9.56 -10.59 -5.73
C SER A 91 8.04 -10.75 -5.78
N VAL A 92 7.28 -9.64 -5.82
CA VAL A 92 5.83 -9.68 -6.05
C VAL A 92 5.53 -10.25 -7.44
N CYS A 93 6.20 -9.75 -8.48
CA CYS A 93 6.03 -10.25 -9.85
C CYS A 93 6.41 -11.72 -9.99
N ALA A 94 7.49 -12.16 -9.33
CA ALA A 94 7.92 -13.55 -9.34
C ALA A 94 6.86 -14.47 -8.74
N GLY A 95 6.24 -14.08 -7.62
CA GLY A 95 5.17 -14.85 -7.01
C GLY A 95 3.88 -14.87 -7.84
N VAL A 96 3.52 -13.76 -8.50
CA VAL A 96 2.40 -13.73 -9.45
C VAL A 96 2.69 -14.66 -10.63
N ALA A 97 3.88 -14.61 -11.21
CA ALA A 97 4.26 -15.49 -12.31
C ALA A 97 4.28 -16.97 -11.89
N ALA A 98 4.72 -17.27 -10.67
CA ALA A 98 4.73 -18.63 -10.13
C ALA A 98 3.31 -19.19 -9.99
N SER A 99 2.33 -18.35 -9.65
CA SER A 99 0.92 -18.78 -9.57
C SER A 99 0.33 -19.22 -10.91
N CYS A 100 0.92 -18.80 -12.03
CA CYS A 100 0.48 -19.21 -13.36
C CYS A 100 1.03 -20.58 -13.78
N VAL A 101 1.99 -21.15 -13.03
CA VAL A 101 2.60 -22.45 -13.35
C VAL A 101 1.71 -23.61 -12.91
N GLU A 102 1.05 -23.48 -11.75
CA GLU A 102 0.17 -24.50 -11.20
C GLU A 102 -1.30 -24.16 -11.42
N PRO A 103 -2.11 -25.08 -11.99
CA PRO A 103 -3.54 -24.86 -12.15
C PRO A 103 -4.23 -24.89 -10.78
N CYS A 104 -4.58 -23.71 -10.27
CA CYS A 104 -5.34 -23.54 -9.04
C CYS A 104 -6.79 -23.11 -9.33
N ALA A 105 -7.74 -23.58 -8.52
CA ALA A 105 -9.15 -23.17 -8.62
C ALA A 105 -9.37 -21.66 -8.41
N GLN A 106 -8.48 -21.01 -7.64
CA GLN A 106 -8.50 -19.57 -7.38
C GLN A 106 -7.13 -18.92 -7.67
N PRO A 107 -6.85 -18.52 -8.93
CA PRO A 107 -5.53 -18.06 -9.34
C PRO A 107 -5.10 -16.77 -8.62
N ILE A 108 -6.04 -15.88 -8.30
CA ILE A 108 -5.72 -14.59 -7.66
C ILE A 108 -5.30 -14.78 -6.19
N ALA A 109 -5.99 -15.64 -5.44
CA ALA A 109 -5.62 -15.92 -4.06
C ALA A 109 -4.25 -16.63 -3.98
N ALA A 110 -3.98 -17.55 -4.90
CA ALA A 110 -2.69 -18.20 -5.05
C ALA A 110 -1.57 -17.20 -5.42
N ALA A 111 -1.84 -16.24 -6.31
CA ALA A 111 -0.91 -15.17 -6.67
C ALA A 111 -0.54 -14.28 -5.47
N VAL A 112 -1.52 -13.91 -4.63
CA VAL A 112 -1.27 -13.13 -3.40
C VAL A 112 -0.46 -13.95 -2.40
N PHE A 113 -0.77 -15.24 -2.24
CA PHE A 113 -0.02 -16.14 -1.38
C PHE A 113 1.46 -16.27 -1.81
N LEU A 114 1.71 -16.59 -3.08
CA LEU A 114 3.07 -16.77 -3.60
C LEU A 114 3.87 -15.46 -3.66
N SER A 115 3.24 -14.34 -4.00
CA SER A 115 3.91 -13.03 -3.95
C SER A 115 4.29 -12.64 -2.53
N SER A 116 3.40 -12.84 -1.57
CA SER A 116 3.67 -12.55 -0.16
C SER A 116 4.76 -13.45 0.42
N SER A 117 4.82 -14.74 0.03
CA SER A 117 5.88 -15.65 0.46
C SER A 117 7.24 -15.27 -0.13
N CYS A 118 7.31 -14.92 -1.42
CA CYS A 118 8.54 -14.43 -2.05
C CYS A 118 9.06 -13.16 -1.38
N VAL A 119 8.19 -12.19 -1.08
CA VAL A 119 8.58 -10.96 -0.36
C VAL A 119 9.06 -11.27 1.05
N CYS A 120 8.34 -12.12 1.81
CA CYS A 120 8.74 -12.55 3.15
C CYS A 120 10.13 -13.17 3.17
N LEU A 121 10.39 -14.12 2.25
CA LEU A 121 11.69 -14.78 2.13
C LEU A 121 12.79 -13.79 1.78
N ASN A 122 12.57 -12.91 0.78
CA ASN A 122 13.57 -11.92 0.43
C ASN A 122 13.88 -10.95 1.59
N MET A 123 12.84 -10.41 2.23
CA MET A 123 13.04 -9.51 3.37
C MET A 123 13.75 -10.21 4.53
N SER A 124 13.46 -11.49 4.80
CA SER A 124 14.18 -12.27 5.82
C SER A 124 15.67 -12.43 5.49
N LEU A 125 16.03 -12.68 4.23
CA LEU A 125 17.45 -12.71 3.81
C LEU A 125 18.11 -11.35 3.98
N MET A 126 17.42 -10.27 3.61
CA MET A 126 17.94 -8.91 3.72
C MET A 126 18.10 -8.44 5.16
N THR A 127 17.29 -8.93 6.11
CA THR A 127 17.51 -8.64 7.55
C THR A 127 18.87 -9.13 8.06
N VAL A 128 19.39 -10.23 7.50
CA VAL A 128 20.71 -10.78 7.90
C VAL A 128 21.85 -10.07 7.19
N CYS A 129 21.60 -9.51 6.01
CA CYS A 129 22.64 -8.91 5.18
C CYS A 129 22.88 -7.41 5.43
N ILE A 130 21.96 -6.72 6.13
CA ILE A 130 21.94 -5.26 6.22
C ILE A 130 21.77 -4.78 7.66
N ASP A 131 22.79 -4.08 8.16
CA ASP A 131 22.77 -3.46 9.50
C ASP A 131 22.44 -1.95 9.48
N GLN A 132 22.10 -1.38 8.32
CA GLN A 132 21.79 0.05 8.20
C GLN A 132 20.40 0.39 8.78
N PRO A 133 20.25 1.43 9.63
CA PRO A 133 19.02 1.71 10.37
C PRO A 133 17.83 2.04 9.47
N VAL A 134 18.05 2.86 8.43
CA VAL A 134 17.00 3.25 7.47
C VAL A 134 16.46 2.03 6.73
N LEU A 135 17.34 1.19 6.19
CA LEU A 135 16.93 0.00 5.43
C LEU A 135 16.32 -1.06 6.33
N ASN A 136 16.81 -1.25 7.56
CA ASN A 136 16.18 -2.14 8.53
C ASN A 136 14.73 -1.70 8.81
N GLY A 137 14.49 -0.38 8.86
CA GLY A 137 13.13 0.16 8.93
C GLY A 137 12.25 -0.20 7.72
N VAL A 138 12.80 -0.13 6.51
CA VAL A 138 12.10 -0.55 5.27
C VAL A 138 11.79 -2.05 5.31
N ILE A 139 12.79 -2.88 5.59
CA ILE A 139 12.71 -4.34 5.57
C ILE A 139 11.67 -4.84 6.59
N SER A 140 11.73 -4.34 7.83
CA SER A 140 10.78 -4.72 8.88
C SER A 140 9.32 -4.39 8.54
N ALA A 141 9.07 -3.23 7.92
CA ALA A 141 7.72 -2.86 7.48
C ALA A 141 7.22 -3.76 6.33
N CYS A 142 8.06 -4.00 5.31
CA CYS A 142 7.74 -4.89 4.21
C CYS A 142 7.46 -6.32 4.71
N PHE A 143 8.32 -6.83 5.59
CA PHE A 143 8.20 -8.16 6.19
C PHE A 143 6.90 -8.32 6.99
N ALA A 144 6.57 -7.36 7.85
CA ALA A 144 5.34 -7.42 8.65
C ALA A 144 4.08 -7.43 7.78
N VAL A 145 4.05 -6.59 6.74
CA VAL A 145 2.91 -6.52 5.81
C VAL A 145 2.80 -7.80 4.97
N SER A 146 3.92 -8.30 4.42
CA SER A 146 3.91 -9.53 3.62
C SER A 146 3.53 -10.74 4.48
N LEU A 147 3.96 -10.79 5.75
CA LEU A 147 3.58 -11.86 6.67
C LEU A 147 2.08 -11.87 6.95
N LEU A 148 1.47 -10.70 7.18
CA LEU A 148 0.02 -10.60 7.38
C LEU A 148 -0.74 -11.03 6.12
N LEU A 149 -0.30 -10.60 4.93
CA LEU A 149 -0.92 -11.03 3.67
C LEU A 149 -0.76 -12.53 3.45
N LEU A 150 0.38 -13.10 3.81
CA LEU A 150 0.64 -14.54 3.74
C LEU A 150 -0.34 -15.31 4.64
N LEU A 151 -0.52 -14.87 5.89
CA LEU A 151 -1.43 -15.53 6.83
C LEU A 151 -2.89 -15.44 6.38
N VAL A 152 -3.34 -14.26 5.94
CA VAL A 152 -4.71 -14.08 5.44
C VAL A 152 -4.94 -14.90 4.17
N SER A 153 -4.03 -14.84 3.20
CA SER A 153 -4.15 -15.60 1.95
C SER A 153 -4.13 -17.11 2.17
N THR A 154 -3.30 -17.59 3.11
CA THR A 154 -3.28 -19.00 3.54
C THR A 154 -4.66 -19.40 4.09
N GLY A 155 -5.24 -18.59 4.99
CA GLY A 155 -6.57 -18.85 5.54
C GLY A 155 -7.65 -18.89 4.44
N THR A 156 -7.57 -17.99 3.46
CA THR A 156 -8.52 -17.98 2.34
C THR A 156 -8.40 -19.20 1.44
N LEU A 157 -7.18 -19.69 1.18
CA LEU A 157 -6.96 -20.89 0.37
C LEU A 157 -7.38 -22.16 1.12
N MET A 158 -7.04 -22.27 2.41
CA MET A 158 -7.43 -23.44 3.23
C MET A 158 -8.94 -23.55 3.42
N CYS A 159 -9.65 -22.42 3.55
CA CYS A 159 -11.10 -22.38 3.69
C CYS A 159 -11.84 -22.26 2.35
N SER A 160 -11.14 -22.28 1.20
CA SER A 160 -11.72 -22.09 -0.14
C SER A 160 -12.64 -20.85 -0.25
N LEU A 161 -12.25 -19.75 0.40
CA LEU A 161 -13.04 -18.51 0.44
C LEU A 161 -12.94 -17.74 -0.87
N ASP A 162 -13.99 -17.02 -1.23
CA ASP A 162 -13.99 -16.17 -2.43
C ASP A 162 -12.95 -15.04 -2.36
N VAL A 163 -12.36 -14.73 -3.51
CA VAL A 163 -11.37 -13.64 -3.68
C VAL A 163 -11.93 -12.28 -3.23
N ARG A 164 -13.25 -12.08 -3.33
CA ARG A 164 -13.93 -10.86 -2.85
C ARG A 164 -13.79 -10.69 -1.34
N LEU A 165 -13.89 -11.77 -0.57
CA LEU A 165 -13.74 -11.77 0.90
C LEU A 165 -12.31 -11.44 1.29
N LEU A 166 -11.33 -12.01 0.59
CA LEU A 166 -9.91 -11.66 0.76
C LEU A 166 -9.70 -10.15 0.53
N ALA A 167 -10.18 -9.63 -0.59
CA ALA A 167 -10.03 -8.22 -0.95
C ALA A 167 -10.70 -7.28 0.06
N GLY A 168 -11.92 -7.61 0.50
CA GLY A 168 -12.63 -6.85 1.53
C GLY A 168 -11.92 -6.82 2.88
N LEU A 169 -11.38 -7.97 3.32
CA LEU A 169 -10.64 -8.09 4.58
C LEU A 169 -9.34 -7.29 4.55
N VAL A 170 -8.55 -7.44 3.48
CA VAL A 170 -7.29 -6.70 3.32
C VAL A 170 -7.55 -5.19 3.28
N LEU A 171 -8.59 -4.75 2.58
CA LEU A 171 -8.97 -3.34 2.52
C LEU A 171 -9.39 -2.80 3.89
N ALA A 172 -10.24 -3.52 4.61
CA ALA A 172 -10.67 -3.14 5.97
C ALA A 172 -9.48 -3.05 6.93
N ALA A 173 -8.59 -4.04 6.90
CA ALA A 173 -7.37 -4.06 7.71
C ALA A 173 -6.44 -2.89 7.35
N ALA A 174 -6.25 -2.59 6.06
CA ALA A 174 -5.38 -1.52 5.60
C ALA A 174 -5.81 -0.13 6.11
N ILE A 175 -7.12 0.15 6.20
CA ILE A 175 -7.62 1.42 6.76
C ILE A 175 -7.30 1.53 8.25
N CYS A 176 -7.57 0.46 9.00
CA CYS A 176 -7.29 0.38 10.42
C CYS A 176 -5.79 0.54 10.68
N CYS A 177 -4.94 -0.16 9.93
CA CYS A 177 -3.49 -0.03 9.97
C CYS A 177 -3.04 1.39 9.63
N LEU A 178 -3.56 2.02 8.58
CA LEU A 178 -3.21 3.40 8.22
C LEU A 178 -3.56 4.41 9.33
N GLN A 179 -4.58 4.12 10.15
CA GLN A 179 -4.93 4.97 11.29
C GLN A 179 -4.04 4.70 12.51
N MET A 180 -3.75 3.43 12.78
CA MET A 180 -2.94 3.01 13.92
C MET A 180 -1.44 3.07 13.64
N LEU A 181 -1.03 3.36 12.40
CA LEU A 181 0.38 3.38 11.97
C LEU A 181 1.30 4.20 12.88
N PRO A 182 0.93 5.41 13.36
CA PRO A 182 1.77 6.13 14.31
C PRO A 182 1.98 5.35 15.63
N ASN A 183 0.96 4.65 16.11
CA ASN A 183 1.02 3.87 17.35
C ASN A 183 1.76 2.53 17.17
N ILE A 184 1.72 1.95 15.97
CA ILE A 184 2.39 0.68 15.65
C ILE A 184 3.89 0.91 15.41
N VAL A 185 4.26 2.04 14.80
CA VAL A 185 5.65 2.30 14.41
C VAL A 185 6.44 2.99 15.51
N VAL A 186 5.82 3.90 16.27
CA VAL A 186 6.49 4.63 17.34
C VAL A 186 6.41 3.83 18.63
N HIS A 187 7.32 2.87 18.77
CA HIS A 187 7.63 2.25 20.05
C HIS A 187 8.90 2.90 20.61
N VAL A 188 8.79 3.50 21.79
CA VAL A 188 9.97 3.98 22.51
C VAL A 188 10.72 2.74 22.98
N PRO A 189 11.93 2.45 22.48
CA PRO A 189 12.66 1.27 22.91
C PRO A 189 13.06 1.44 24.37
N ASP A 190 13.36 0.33 25.04
CA ASP A 190 13.58 0.28 26.49
C ASP A 190 14.76 1.13 27.00
N ARG A 191 15.46 1.87 26.13
CA ARG A 191 16.63 2.71 26.48
C ARG A 191 16.28 4.15 26.89
N TYR A 192 15.03 4.60 26.71
CA TYR A 192 14.65 6.00 26.95
C TYR A 192 14.07 6.22 28.35
N LEU A 193 14.82 6.93 29.21
CA LEU A 193 14.26 7.54 30.41
C LEU A 193 13.48 8.80 30.04
N VAL A 194 12.16 8.70 30.00
CA VAL A 194 11.29 9.87 29.83
C VAL A 194 11.31 10.68 31.13
N GLN A 195 11.88 11.89 31.11
CA GLN A 195 11.84 12.80 32.27
C GLN A 195 10.38 13.17 32.60
N TRP A 196 9.84 12.51 33.61
CA TRP A 196 8.43 12.55 34.00
C TRP A 196 7.91 13.96 34.36
N ARG A 197 8.79 14.82 34.87
CA ARG A 197 8.46 16.19 35.29
C ARG A 197 8.13 17.14 34.14
N ALA A 198 8.68 16.91 32.93
CA ALA A 198 8.44 17.77 31.78
C ALA A 198 7.11 17.45 31.06
N TYR A 199 6.64 16.20 31.15
CA TYR A 199 5.46 15.71 30.43
C TYR A 199 4.12 16.03 31.09
N MET A 200 4.09 16.43 32.38
CA MET A 200 2.82 16.78 33.06
C MET A 200 2.10 18.01 32.52
N THR A 201 2.70 18.77 31.58
CA THR A 201 2.08 20.00 31.04
C THR A 201 1.26 19.77 29.77
N ARG A 202 1.37 18.63 29.07
CA ARG A 202 0.58 18.33 27.86
C ARG A 202 0.11 16.87 27.86
N ARG A 203 -1.19 16.66 27.61
CA ARG A 203 -2.01 15.42 27.74
C ARG A 203 -1.56 14.21 26.89
N TRP A 204 -0.30 13.79 26.95
CA TRP A 204 0.19 12.58 26.28
C TRP A 204 1.01 11.77 27.28
N THR A 205 0.52 10.59 27.64
CA THR A 205 1.25 9.62 28.46
C THR A 205 1.99 8.66 27.55
N VAL A 206 3.31 8.73 27.50
CA VAL A 206 4.14 7.69 26.86
C VAL A 206 4.14 6.49 27.79
N ARG A 207 3.62 5.35 27.32
CA ARG A 207 3.69 4.06 28.04
C ARG A 207 4.92 3.32 27.52
N GLY A 208 5.93 3.14 28.37
CA GLY A 208 7.11 2.34 28.10
C GLY A 208 7.52 1.57 29.35
N GLY A 209 8.19 0.44 29.18
CA GLY A 209 8.79 -0.30 30.29
C GLY A 209 9.87 0.53 31.00
N ILE A 210 10.17 0.17 32.25
CA ILE A 210 11.37 0.70 32.92
C ILE A 210 12.58 0.06 32.23
N PRO A 211 13.57 0.85 31.77
CA PRO A 211 14.78 0.31 31.14
C PRO A 211 15.46 -0.76 31.99
N GLU A 212 15.78 -1.91 31.41
CA GLU A 212 16.67 -2.90 32.05
C GLU A 212 18.12 -2.39 32.10
N GLU A 213 18.53 -1.58 31.11
CA GLU A 213 19.86 -0.95 31.04
C GLU A 213 19.75 0.57 30.86
N ALA A 214 19.91 1.32 31.96
CA ALA A 214 19.95 2.78 31.93
C ALA A 214 21.34 3.25 31.46
N ARG A 215 21.46 3.65 30.18
CA ARG A 215 22.65 4.33 29.64
C ARG A 215 22.33 5.75 29.20
N VAL A 216 23.33 6.64 29.21
CA VAL A 216 23.18 8.00 28.66
C VAL A 216 23.00 7.90 27.15
N LEU A 217 21.87 8.41 26.65
CA LEU A 217 21.58 8.48 25.21
C LEU A 217 22.35 9.64 24.59
N THR A 218 23.08 9.36 23.51
CA THR A 218 23.72 10.41 22.70
C THR A 218 22.77 10.91 21.61
N GLN A 219 23.06 12.08 21.04
CA GLN A 219 22.29 12.59 19.89
C GLN A 219 22.35 11.66 18.67
N VAL A 220 23.40 10.85 18.55
CA VAL A 220 23.60 9.89 17.47
C VAL A 220 22.60 8.73 17.60
N ASP A 221 22.47 8.15 18.80
CA ASP A 221 21.50 7.08 19.09
C ASP A 221 20.07 7.51 18.74
N ILE A 222 19.69 8.71 19.18
CA ILE A 222 18.34 9.27 18.93
C ILE A 222 18.10 9.46 17.43
N ARG A 223 19.13 9.86 16.69
CA ARG A 223 19.03 10.11 15.25
C ARG A 223 18.83 8.80 14.47
N GLU A 224 19.53 7.74 14.84
CA GLU A 224 19.40 6.41 14.20
C GLU A 224 18.04 5.77 14.46
N ASP A 225 17.55 5.84 15.70
CA ASP A 225 16.21 5.37 16.06
C ASP A 225 15.14 6.14 15.29
N MET A 226 15.24 7.48 15.27
CA MET A 226 14.31 8.34 14.57
C MET A 226 14.31 8.06 13.06
N GLN A 227 15.48 7.84 12.45
CA GLN A 227 15.58 7.47 11.04
C GLN A 227 14.90 6.13 10.75
N THR A 228 15.07 5.15 11.64
CA THR A 228 14.41 3.84 11.54
C THR A 228 12.89 3.98 11.64
N PHE A 229 12.38 4.74 12.61
CA PHE A 229 10.94 4.99 12.75
C PHE A 229 10.35 5.73 11.56
N GLN A 230 11.06 6.75 11.06
CA GLN A 230 10.59 7.50 9.89
C GLN A 230 10.56 6.63 8.64
N ALA A 231 11.56 5.77 8.44
CA ALA A 231 11.61 4.82 7.34
C ALA A 231 10.45 3.81 7.43
N ARG A 232 10.27 3.15 8.60
CA ARG A 232 9.14 2.23 8.87
C ARG A 232 7.79 2.88 8.62
N TYR A 233 7.63 4.12 9.06
CA TYR A 233 6.39 4.85 8.90
C TYR A 233 6.13 5.18 7.43
N ALA A 234 7.13 5.70 6.71
CA ALA A 234 6.97 6.07 5.30
C ALA A 234 6.67 4.85 4.43
N THR A 235 7.36 3.73 4.64
CA THR A 235 7.11 2.49 3.91
C THR A 235 5.77 1.87 4.29
N GLY A 236 5.46 1.76 5.58
CA GLY A 236 4.18 1.28 6.06
C GLY A 236 3.01 2.11 5.53
N PHE A 237 3.18 3.42 5.41
CA PHE A 237 2.18 4.33 4.81
C PHE A 237 1.93 4.00 3.34
N VAL A 238 2.99 3.87 2.53
CA VAL A 238 2.89 3.55 1.10
C VAL A 238 2.28 2.16 0.90
N LEU A 239 2.72 1.16 1.68
CA LEU A 239 2.19 -0.20 1.63
C LEU A 239 0.71 -0.25 2.01
N CYS A 240 0.31 0.41 3.11
CA CYS A 240 -1.11 0.50 3.49
C CYS A 240 -1.93 1.17 2.39
N LEU A 241 -1.43 2.24 1.76
CA LEU A 241 -2.13 2.92 0.66
C LEU A 241 -2.25 2.03 -0.58
N ALA A 242 -1.22 1.26 -0.93
CA ALA A 242 -1.30 0.25 -1.99
C ALA A 242 -2.33 -0.84 -1.66
N LEU A 243 -2.37 -1.31 -0.40
CA LEU A 243 -3.35 -2.26 0.10
C LEU A 243 -4.77 -1.70 0.29
N LEU A 244 -4.97 -0.40 0.08
CA LEU A 244 -6.31 0.17 -0.10
C LEU A 244 -6.74 0.13 -1.55
N VAL A 245 -5.85 0.56 -2.45
CA VAL A 245 -6.17 0.75 -3.87
C VAL A 245 -6.27 -0.58 -4.61
N LEU A 246 -5.33 -1.51 -4.40
CA LEU A 246 -5.29 -2.79 -5.11
C LEU A 246 -6.48 -3.70 -4.77
N PRO A 247 -6.84 -3.93 -3.49
CA PRO A 247 -8.02 -4.72 -3.18
C PRO A 247 -9.32 -4.03 -3.59
N TYR A 248 -9.37 -2.70 -3.57
CA TYR A 248 -10.50 -1.96 -4.12
C TYR A 248 -10.66 -2.22 -5.63
N ALA A 249 -9.56 -2.21 -6.40
CA ALA A 249 -9.59 -2.57 -7.82
C ALA A 249 -10.11 -4.00 -8.05
N ALA A 250 -9.72 -4.95 -7.20
CA ALA A 250 -10.25 -6.31 -7.23
C ALA A 250 -11.76 -6.33 -6.94
N LEU A 251 -12.23 -5.59 -5.92
CA LEU A 251 -13.67 -5.47 -5.65
C LEU A 251 -14.42 -4.83 -6.81
N VAL A 252 -13.89 -3.81 -7.46
CA VAL A 252 -14.49 -3.17 -8.66
C VAL A 252 -14.67 -4.18 -9.79
N ALA A 253 -13.65 -5.01 -10.03
CA ALA A 253 -13.66 -6.01 -11.09
C ALA A 253 -14.64 -7.15 -10.79
N PHE A 254 -14.66 -7.64 -9.56
CA PHE A 254 -15.39 -8.84 -9.20
C PHE A 254 -16.76 -8.61 -8.60
N CYS A 255 -17.13 -7.44 -8.07
CA CYS A 255 -18.41 -7.24 -7.38
C CYS A 255 -19.63 -7.55 -8.28
N ASP A 256 -20.63 -8.24 -7.71
CA ASP A 256 -21.89 -8.58 -8.37
C ASP A 256 -22.95 -7.50 -8.07
N PHE A 257 -23.28 -6.70 -9.09
CA PHE A 257 -24.19 -5.57 -8.96
C PHE A 257 -25.68 -5.98 -9.05
N HIS A 258 -25.99 -7.22 -9.41
CA HIS A 258 -27.37 -7.70 -9.42
C HIS A 258 -27.93 -7.86 -8.01
N ARG A 259 -27.06 -8.07 -7.02
CA ARG A 259 -27.44 -8.24 -5.61
C ARG A 259 -27.46 -6.87 -4.93
N MET A 260 -28.63 -6.47 -4.43
CA MET A 260 -28.85 -5.14 -3.86
C MET A 260 -27.88 -4.80 -2.71
N TYR A 261 -27.61 -5.74 -1.80
CA TYR A 261 -26.73 -5.51 -0.65
C TYR A 261 -25.27 -5.26 -1.05
N ASP A 262 -24.78 -5.99 -2.05
CA ASP A 262 -23.38 -5.88 -2.50
C ASP A 262 -23.19 -4.55 -3.26
N ALA A 263 -24.17 -4.18 -4.10
CA ALA A 263 -24.17 -2.89 -4.80
C ALA A 263 -24.23 -1.69 -3.84
N VAL A 264 -25.09 -1.74 -2.83
CA VAL A 264 -25.16 -0.69 -1.78
C VAL A 264 -23.86 -0.64 -0.99
N GLY A 265 -23.33 -1.80 -0.58
CA GLY A 265 -22.04 -1.90 0.09
C GLY A 265 -20.91 -1.27 -0.72
N PHE A 266 -20.85 -1.56 -2.02
CA PHE A 266 -19.84 -1.01 -2.93
C PHE A 266 -19.96 0.52 -3.12
N LEU A 267 -21.17 1.06 -3.25
CA LEU A 267 -21.41 2.49 -3.35
C LEU A 267 -20.98 3.22 -2.07
N VAL A 268 -21.40 2.70 -0.91
CA VAL A 268 -21.03 3.26 0.40
C VAL A 268 -19.52 3.16 0.61
N LEU A 269 -18.90 2.05 0.23
CA LEU A 269 -17.45 1.85 0.30
C LEU A 269 -16.71 2.89 -0.53
N THR A 270 -17.15 3.12 -1.76
CA THR A 270 -16.54 4.08 -2.69
C THR A 270 -16.63 5.51 -2.14
N ALA A 271 -17.81 5.91 -1.66
CA ALA A 271 -18.02 7.22 -1.06
C ALA A 271 -17.20 7.39 0.23
N ALA A 272 -17.16 6.38 1.10
CA ALA A 272 -16.41 6.42 2.35
C ALA A 272 -14.90 6.49 2.12
N LEU A 273 -14.36 5.67 1.21
CA LEU A 273 -12.94 5.71 0.82
C LEU A 273 -12.56 7.06 0.23
N PHE A 274 -13.39 7.58 -0.67
CA PHE A 274 -13.18 8.90 -1.26
C PHE A 274 -13.14 10.01 -0.21
N LEU A 275 -14.12 10.05 0.70
CA LEU A 275 -14.12 11.02 1.80
C LEU A 275 -12.91 10.85 2.71
N PHE A 276 -12.55 9.62 3.07
CA PHE A 276 -11.40 9.34 3.91
C PHE A 276 -10.09 9.84 3.29
N LEU A 277 -9.84 9.48 2.03
CA LEU A 277 -8.61 9.80 1.30
C LEU A 277 -8.49 11.30 0.97
N THR A 278 -9.60 12.01 0.82
CA THR A 278 -9.60 13.46 0.59
C THR A 278 -9.47 14.28 1.87
N LEU A 279 -10.09 13.80 2.97
CA LEU A 279 -10.19 14.53 4.24
C LEU A 279 -9.04 14.25 5.21
N LYS A 280 -8.50 13.01 5.27
CA LYS A 280 -7.38 12.62 6.15
C LYS A 280 -6.09 13.44 5.92
N PRO A 281 -5.72 13.83 4.68
CA PRO A 281 -4.57 14.70 4.41
C PRO A 281 -4.49 15.98 5.22
N ARG A 282 -5.63 16.53 5.68
CA ARG A 282 -5.67 17.77 6.48
C ARG A 282 -4.92 17.66 7.81
N ARG A 283 -4.80 16.45 8.36
CA ARG A 283 -4.08 16.20 9.63
C ARG A 283 -2.60 15.84 9.42
N SER A 284 -2.21 15.48 8.20
CA SER A 284 -0.80 15.16 7.90
C SER A 284 0.03 16.44 7.77
N GLY A 285 1.19 16.47 8.41
CA GLY A 285 2.16 17.56 8.26
C GLY A 285 3.04 17.44 7.01
N ARG A 286 3.07 16.28 6.34
CA ARG A 286 4.00 16.02 5.23
C ARG A 286 3.30 16.20 3.87
N PRO A 287 3.88 16.96 2.93
CA PRO A 287 3.27 17.19 1.62
C PRO A 287 3.12 15.88 0.83
N PHE A 288 4.11 14.98 0.92
CA PHE A 288 4.08 13.68 0.25
C PHE A 288 2.82 12.86 0.59
N GLU A 289 2.51 12.68 1.87
CA GLU A 289 1.32 11.93 2.31
C GLU A 289 0.03 12.56 1.79
N ARG A 290 -0.04 13.90 1.77
CA ARG A 290 -1.20 14.62 1.26
C ARG A 290 -1.43 14.36 -0.23
N TYR A 291 -0.37 14.40 -1.03
CA TYR A 291 -0.45 14.14 -2.47
C TYR A 291 -0.80 12.67 -2.75
N CYS A 292 -0.15 11.72 -2.08
CA CYS A 292 -0.39 10.30 -2.28
C CYS A 292 -1.84 9.90 -1.93
N MET A 293 -2.37 10.35 -0.78
CA MET A 293 -3.77 10.06 -0.40
C MET A 293 -4.78 10.71 -1.37
N ARG A 294 -4.50 11.92 -1.87
CA ARG A 294 -5.42 12.57 -2.83
C ARG A 294 -5.37 11.90 -4.20
N LEU A 295 -4.18 11.49 -4.64
CA LEU A 295 -4.01 10.75 -5.89
C LEU A 295 -4.74 9.40 -5.80
N SER A 296 -4.65 8.69 -4.67
CA SER A 296 -5.43 7.45 -4.49
C SER A 296 -6.94 7.71 -4.44
N ALA A 297 -7.40 8.85 -3.91
CA ALA A 297 -8.82 9.22 -3.99
C ALA A 297 -9.29 9.38 -5.45
N VAL A 298 -8.47 10.01 -6.29
CA VAL A 298 -8.74 10.15 -7.73
C VAL A 298 -8.76 8.79 -8.41
N MET A 299 -7.82 7.90 -8.09
CA MET A 299 -7.79 6.54 -8.63
C MET A 299 -9.04 5.73 -8.24
N VAL A 300 -9.46 5.77 -6.97
CA VAL A 300 -10.68 5.10 -6.48
C VAL A 300 -11.90 5.57 -7.26
N MET A 301 -12.06 6.88 -7.43
CA MET A 301 -13.15 7.44 -8.23
C MET A 301 -13.07 7.04 -9.70
N ALA A 302 -11.89 7.12 -10.31
CA ALA A 302 -11.69 6.74 -11.71
C ALA A 302 -12.09 5.27 -11.94
N MET A 303 -11.65 4.35 -11.07
CA MET A 303 -12.01 2.92 -11.17
C MET A 303 -13.51 2.68 -11.01
N ALA A 304 -14.15 3.31 -10.01
CA ALA A 304 -15.60 3.23 -9.83
C ALA A 304 -16.36 3.66 -11.09
N CYS A 305 -15.85 4.70 -11.75
CA CYS A 305 -16.48 5.28 -12.91
C CYS A 305 -16.27 4.50 -14.19
N VAL A 306 -15.08 3.94 -14.41
CA VAL A 306 -14.81 2.99 -15.49
C VAL A 306 -15.78 1.79 -15.37
N ARG A 307 -16.03 1.32 -14.15
CA ARG A 307 -17.00 0.26 -13.91
C ARG A 307 -18.44 0.70 -14.20
N ALA A 308 -18.84 1.88 -13.73
CA ALA A 308 -20.16 2.44 -14.01
C ALA A 308 -20.41 2.67 -15.50
N TRP A 309 -19.37 3.07 -16.26
CA TRP A 309 -19.43 3.24 -17.71
C TRP A 309 -19.89 1.97 -18.43
N GLY A 310 -19.42 0.80 -17.98
CA GLY A 310 -19.81 -0.50 -18.54
C GLY A 310 -21.30 -0.82 -18.40
N PHE A 311 -22.00 -0.23 -17.42
CA PHE A 311 -23.42 -0.46 -17.18
C PHE A 311 -24.34 0.62 -17.80
N MET A 312 -23.80 1.77 -18.20
CA MET A 312 -24.57 2.85 -18.81
C MET A 312 -24.94 2.50 -20.25
N THR A 313 -26.25 2.40 -20.55
CA THR A 313 -26.77 1.99 -21.86
C THR A 313 -26.92 3.12 -22.87
N THR A 314 -26.91 4.39 -22.44
CA THR A 314 -27.09 5.57 -23.32
C THR A 314 -25.83 6.44 -23.38
N GLU A 315 -25.45 6.89 -24.58
CA GLU A 315 -24.26 7.73 -24.81
C GLU A 315 -24.31 9.07 -24.05
N ASN A 316 -25.50 9.65 -23.89
CA ASN A 316 -25.67 10.91 -23.17
C ASN A 316 -25.40 10.79 -21.67
N MET A 317 -25.79 9.66 -21.04
CA MET A 317 -25.50 9.40 -19.62
C MET A 317 -24.01 9.12 -19.39
N ARG A 318 -23.36 8.48 -20.36
CA ARG A 318 -21.91 8.26 -20.38
C ARG A 318 -21.14 9.59 -20.37
N LEU A 319 -21.51 10.52 -21.26
CA LEU A 319 -20.86 11.83 -21.38
C LEU A 319 -21.06 12.69 -20.11
N LEU A 320 -22.25 12.66 -19.51
CA LEU A 320 -22.57 13.33 -18.26
C LEU A 320 -21.78 12.78 -17.07
N GLY A 321 -21.59 11.45 -17.02
CA GLY A 321 -20.73 10.79 -16.05
C GLY A 321 -19.28 11.29 -16.16
N VAL A 322 -18.69 11.27 -17.36
CA VAL A 322 -17.30 11.74 -17.60
C VAL A 322 -17.14 13.22 -17.23
N CYS A 323 -18.10 14.07 -17.57
CA CYS A 323 -18.07 15.48 -17.17
C CYS A 323 -18.15 15.67 -15.65
N ALA A 324 -19.00 14.92 -14.94
CA ALA A 324 -19.11 15.01 -13.48
C ALA A 324 -17.83 14.54 -12.78
N ILE A 325 -17.19 13.49 -13.29
CA ILE A 325 -15.93 12.95 -12.74
C ILE A 325 -14.77 13.88 -13.05
N GLY A 326 -14.70 14.40 -14.27
CA GLY A 326 -13.74 15.42 -14.66
C GLY A 326 -13.88 16.67 -13.78
N LEU A 327 -15.11 17.10 -13.48
CA LEU A 327 -15.38 18.22 -12.60
C LEU A 327 -14.95 17.93 -11.14
N ILE A 328 -15.26 16.75 -10.60
CA ILE A 328 -14.85 16.34 -9.24
C ILE A 328 -13.31 16.23 -9.17
N GLY A 329 -12.67 15.64 -10.18
CA GLY A 329 -11.22 15.54 -10.29
C GLY A 329 -10.54 16.90 -10.37
N VAL A 330 -11.07 17.82 -11.19
CA VAL A 330 -10.56 19.19 -11.32
C VAL A 330 -10.77 19.98 -10.02
N LEU A 331 -11.93 19.84 -9.36
CA LEU A 331 -12.20 20.49 -8.07
C LEU A 331 -11.27 19.98 -6.97
N LEU A 332 -10.95 18.68 -6.96
CA LEU A 332 -9.97 18.11 -6.03
C LEU A 332 -8.56 18.62 -6.29
N VAL A 333 -8.15 18.70 -7.56
CA VAL A 333 -6.85 19.25 -7.97
C VAL A 333 -6.75 20.73 -7.58
N TYR A 334 -7.83 21.50 -7.73
CA TYR A 334 -7.90 22.90 -7.27
C TYR A 334 -7.91 23.04 -5.74
N ALA A 335 -8.49 22.09 -5.02
CA ALA A 335 -8.47 22.06 -3.55
C ALA A 335 -7.08 21.75 -2.97
N ILE A 336 -6.13 21.29 -3.80
CA ILE A 336 -4.76 20.97 -3.39
C ILE A 336 -3.96 22.20 -2.90
N PRO A 337 -3.85 23.29 -3.68
CA PRO A 337 -3.12 24.49 -3.28
C PRO A 337 -3.89 25.43 -2.33
N VAL A 338 -5.22 25.44 -2.37
CA VAL A 338 -6.06 26.46 -1.68
C VAL A 338 -6.07 26.32 -0.15
N GLN A 339 -5.71 25.15 0.40
CA GLN A 339 -5.72 24.92 1.86
C GLN A 339 -4.48 25.43 2.61
N LYS A 340 -3.54 26.14 1.96
CA LYS A 340 -2.40 26.75 2.67
C LYS A 340 -2.81 27.74 3.78
N GLY A 341 -4.06 28.24 3.80
CA GLY A 341 -4.59 29.16 4.82
C GLY A 341 -5.55 28.55 5.86
N GLY A 342 -5.87 27.26 5.79
CA GLY A 342 -6.91 26.65 6.64
C GLY A 342 -8.34 27.15 6.33
N PHE A 343 -9.37 26.45 6.81
CA PHE A 343 -10.73 26.98 6.73
C PHE A 343 -10.91 28.06 7.80
N HIS A 344 -11.32 29.27 7.40
CA HIS A 344 -11.57 30.38 8.34
C HIS A 344 -12.74 30.10 9.31
N SER A 345 -13.53 29.04 9.10
CA SER A 345 -14.63 28.64 9.98
C SER A 345 -14.28 27.37 10.77
N LEU A 346 -14.31 27.50 12.11
CA LEU A 346 -14.12 26.40 13.07
C LEU A 346 -15.17 25.28 12.89
N VAL A 347 -16.42 25.65 12.56
CA VAL A 347 -17.54 24.70 12.38
C VAL A 347 -17.28 23.79 11.19
N LEU A 348 -16.81 24.36 10.07
CA LEU A 348 -16.51 23.60 8.85
C LEU A 348 -15.32 22.65 9.06
N SER A 349 -14.32 23.07 9.85
CA SER A 349 -13.21 22.19 10.24
C SER A 349 -13.71 20.99 11.05
N ARG A 350 -14.55 21.22 12.08
CA ARG A 350 -15.12 20.15 12.92
C ARG A 350 -16.03 19.20 12.14
N ALA A 351 -16.87 19.73 11.25
CA ALA A 351 -17.73 18.91 10.39
C ALA A 351 -16.90 17.98 9.51
N GLY A 352 -15.82 18.49 8.91
CA GLY A 352 -14.93 17.64 8.13
C GLY A 352 -14.17 16.61 8.99
N ASP A 353 -13.83 16.92 10.24
CA ASP A 353 -13.22 15.94 11.15
C ASP A 353 -14.20 14.81 11.49
N ALA A 354 -15.47 15.14 11.73
CA ALA A 354 -16.53 14.17 11.97
C ALA A 354 -16.77 13.27 10.74
N LEU A 355 -16.82 13.86 9.54
CA LEU A 355 -16.97 13.11 8.28
C LEU A 355 -15.79 12.15 8.05
N CYS A 356 -14.56 12.58 8.34
CA CYS A 356 -13.38 11.72 8.22
C CYS A 356 -13.42 10.54 9.20
N PHE A 357 -13.96 10.76 10.40
CA PHE A 357 -14.11 9.69 11.40
C PHE A 357 -15.23 8.72 11.02
N LEU A 358 -16.37 9.24 10.60
CA LEU A 358 -17.51 8.45 10.15
C LEU A 358 -17.13 7.61 8.92
N SER A 359 -16.46 8.21 7.93
CA SER A 359 -15.99 7.48 6.76
C SER A 359 -15.08 6.33 7.16
N MET A 360 -14.13 6.55 8.08
CA MET A 360 -13.26 5.50 8.58
C MET A 360 -14.03 4.35 9.25
N MET A 361 -15.03 4.65 10.09
CA MET A 361 -15.83 3.63 10.78
C MET A 361 -16.73 2.82 9.85
N VAL A 362 -17.31 3.48 8.84
CA VAL A 362 -18.22 2.84 7.88
C VAL A 362 -17.46 2.00 6.85
N THR A 363 -16.22 2.35 6.51
CA THR A 363 -15.48 1.65 5.44
C THR A 363 -15.31 0.14 5.67
N PRO A 364 -14.90 -0.38 6.85
CA PRO A 364 -14.78 -1.83 7.04
C PRO A 364 -16.13 -2.55 6.95
N VAL A 365 -17.21 -1.93 7.44
CA VAL A 365 -18.57 -2.47 7.33
C VAL A 365 -19.03 -2.49 5.88
N ALA A 366 -18.77 -1.43 5.13
CA ALA A 366 -19.09 -1.35 3.71
C ALA A 366 -18.26 -2.34 2.88
N ALA A 367 -16.97 -2.52 3.22
CA ALA A 367 -16.10 -3.51 2.60
C ALA A 367 -16.63 -4.94 2.81
N PHE A 368 -17.12 -5.23 4.01
CA PHE A 368 -17.73 -6.52 4.35
C PHE A 368 -18.96 -6.82 3.47
N PHE A 369 -19.85 -5.84 3.28
CA PHE A 369 -21.00 -5.99 2.38
C PHE A 369 -20.58 -6.07 0.91
N ALA A 370 -19.68 -5.21 0.45
CA ALA A 370 -19.19 -5.21 -0.93
C ALA A 370 -18.47 -6.52 -1.31
N ALA A 371 -17.87 -7.19 -0.34
CA ALA A 371 -17.22 -8.48 -0.50
C ALA A 371 -18.18 -9.67 -0.59
N GLY A 372 -19.49 -9.47 -0.37
CA GLY A 372 -20.50 -10.54 -0.38
C GLY A 372 -20.55 -11.38 0.90
N ALA A 373 -19.91 -10.93 1.99
CA ALA A 373 -19.79 -11.71 3.22
C ALA A 373 -21.14 -12.02 3.89
N LEU A 374 -22.16 -11.18 3.67
CA LEU A 374 -23.52 -11.43 4.15
C LEU A 374 -24.12 -12.71 3.54
N GLN A 375 -23.81 -13.00 2.28
CA GLN A 375 -24.33 -14.18 1.58
C GLN A 375 -23.61 -15.43 2.08
N TYR A 376 -22.29 -15.33 2.23
CA TYR A 376 -21.47 -16.37 2.85
C TYR A 376 -22.01 -16.78 4.23
N ILE A 377 -22.36 -15.81 5.09
CA ILE A 377 -22.98 -16.10 6.41
C ILE A 377 -24.37 -16.73 6.27
N ARG A 378 -25.15 -16.34 5.25
CA ARG A 378 -26.47 -16.92 4.99
C ARG A 378 -26.40 -18.32 4.39
N GLY A 379 -25.22 -18.83 4.04
CA GLY A 379 -25.04 -20.13 3.38
C GLY A 379 -25.56 -20.17 1.94
N LEU A 380 -25.66 -19.00 1.30
CA LEU A 380 -26.08 -18.79 -0.09
C LEU A 380 -24.90 -18.28 -0.92
#